data_AF-A0A656Z4D8-F1
#
_entry.id   AF-A0A656Z4D8-F1
#
_cell.length_a   1.000
_cell.length_b   1.000
_cell.length_c   1.000
_cell.angle_alpha   90.00
_cell.angle_beta   90.00
_cell.angle_gamma   90.00
#
_symmetry.space_group_name_H-M   'P 1'
#
loop_
_entity.id
_entity.type
_entity.pdbx_description
1 polymer ?
#
loop_
_entity_poly.entity_id
_entity_poly.type
_entity_poly.pdbx_seq_one_letter_code
_entity_poly.pdbx_strand_id
1 'polypeptide(L)'
;MNTTEDMATNRSVEFVGSGTFFTDPGTTLVLAGTVSGTGSFTKAGFGELDLKGEMQAYRGNAAIAAGTLVVSGQFGAVSTSALRAGWQAQALSALPKTLV
;
A
#
# COMPACT_ATOMS: atom_id res chain seq x y z
N MET A 1 -1.90 11.55 -11.02
CA MET A 1 -2.40 12.45 -9.95
C MET A 1 -1.22 13.23 -9.39
N ASN A 2 -1.36 14.52 -9.10
CA ASN A 2 -0.38 15.31 -8.34
C ASN A 2 -1.07 15.93 -7.12
N THR A 3 -0.45 15.88 -5.94
CA THR A 3 -0.92 16.58 -4.73
C THR A 3 0.02 17.73 -4.40
N THR A 4 -0.53 18.94 -4.28
CA THR A 4 0.19 20.15 -3.87
C THR A 4 -0.01 20.51 -2.39
N GLU A 5 -0.93 19.82 -1.72
CA GLU A 5 -1.23 19.88 -0.28
C GLU A 5 -1.58 18.47 0.22
N ASP A 6 -1.74 18.30 1.53
CA ASP A 6 -2.25 17.04 2.10
C ASP A 6 -3.66 16.75 1.58
N MET A 7 -3.90 15.51 1.17
CA MET A 7 -5.19 15.07 0.65
C MET A 7 -5.56 13.73 1.25
N ALA A 8 -6.78 13.60 1.77
CA ALA A 8 -7.34 12.33 2.23
C ALA A 8 -8.63 12.00 1.48
N THR A 9 -8.77 10.75 1.05
CA THR A 9 -9.98 10.29 0.37
C THR A 9 -10.36 8.88 0.78
N ASN A 10 -11.66 8.65 0.96
CA ASN A 10 -12.26 7.33 1.15
C ASN A 10 -12.77 6.72 -0.16
N ARG A 11 -12.48 7.35 -1.29
CA ARG A 11 -12.92 6.88 -2.60
C ARG A 11 -12.20 5.58 -2.94
N SER A 12 -12.97 4.58 -3.36
CA SER A 12 -12.39 3.35 -3.91
C SER A 12 -11.66 3.63 -5.22
N VAL A 13 -10.52 2.99 -5.40
CA VAL A 13 -9.65 3.15 -6.58
C VAL A 13 -9.41 1.78 -7.21
N GLU A 14 -9.76 1.65 -8.49
CA GLU A 14 -9.50 0.46 -9.28
C GLU A 14 -8.39 0.74 -10.31
N PHE A 15 -7.33 -0.07 -10.29
CA PHE A 15 -6.28 -0.04 -11.29
C PHE A 15 -6.57 -1.06 -12.39
N VAL A 16 -7.01 -0.56 -13.55
CA VAL A 16 -7.16 -1.38 -14.78
C VAL A 16 -5.97 -1.28 -15.72
N GLY A 17 -5.06 -0.32 -15.50
CA GLY A 17 -3.86 -0.07 -16.29
C GLY A 17 -2.74 0.52 -15.45
N SER A 18 -1.73 1.14 -16.08
CA SER A 18 -0.64 1.80 -15.36
C SER A 18 -1.03 3.20 -14.88
N GLY A 19 -0.89 3.47 -13.59
CA GLY A 19 -1.15 4.79 -12.99
C GLY A 19 0.06 5.38 -12.26
N THR A 20 0.05 6.69 -12.03
CA THR A 20 1.07 7.37 -11.22
C THR A 20 0.41 8.25 -10.15
N PHE A 21 0.84 8.04 -8.91
CA PHE A 21 0.63 8.96 -7.80
C PHE A 21 1.89 9.81 -7.65
N PHE A 22 1.77 11.09 -7.90
CA PHE A 22 2.81 12.07 -7.61
C PHE A 22 2.39 12.83 -6.37
N THR A 23 3.26 12.88 -5.36
CA THR A 23 3.02 13.71 -4.17
C THR A 23 4.18 14.68 -3.98
N ASP A 24 3.87 15.98 -3.91
CA ASP A 24 4.88 17.02 -3.75
C ASP A 24 5.58 16.92 -2.38
N PRO A 25 6.81 17.43 -2.25
CA PRO A 25 7.54 17.39 -0.98
C PRO A 25 6.72 18.00 0.17
N GLY A 26 6.68 17.31 1.31
CA GLY A 26 5.92 17.77 2.49
C GLY A 26 4.41 17.54 2.40
N THR A 27 3.91 16.86 1.37
CA THR A 27 2.49 16.49 1.24
C THR A 27 2.27 15.00 1.48
N THR A 28 1.09 14.67 2.00
CA THR A 28 0.62 13.32 2.27
C THR A 28 -0.69 13.06 1.54
N LEU A 29 -0.70 12.04 0.68
CA LEU A 29 -1.91 11.52 0.06
C LEU A 29 -2.39 10.26 0.81
N VAL A 30 -3.53 10.34 1.48
CA VAL A 30 -4.16 9.21 2.17
C VAL A 30 -5.27 8.61 1.30
N LEU A 31 -5.12 7.35 0.88
CA LEU A 31 -6.18 6.55 0.27
C LEU A 31 -6.74 5.57 1.31
N ALA A 32 -7.88 5.94 1.89
CA ALA A 32 -8.60 5.11 2.85
C ALA A 32 -9.68 4.22 2.21
N GLY A 33 -10.00 4.42 0.93
CA GLY A 33 -10.94 3.58 0.18
C GLY A 33 -10.30 2.30 -0.36
N THR A 34 -11.13 1.30 -0.71
CA THR A 34 -10.67 0.02 -1.27
C THR A 34 -9.81 0.22 -2.52
N VAL A 35 -8.68 -0.48 -2.58
CA VAL A 35 -7.79 -0.54 -3.74
C VAL A 35 -7.90 -1.91 -4.41
N SER A 36 -8.25 -1.94 -5.69
CA SER A 36 -8.49 -3.18 -6.45
C SER A 36 -7.89 -3.12 -7.85
N GLY A 37 -7.91 -4.27 -8.55
CA GLY A 37 -7.53 -4.37 -9.96
C GLY A 37 -6.16 -5.03 -10.20
N THR A 38 -5.83 -5.20 -11.47
CA THR A 38 -4.60 -5.88 -11.94
C THR A 38 -3.58 -4.92 -12.56
N GLY A 39 -3.98 -3.67 -12.78
CA GLY A 39 -3.12 -2.60 -13.27
C GLY A 39 -2.03 -2.24 -12.26
N SER A 40 -0.93 -1.67 -12.74
CA SER A 40 0.20 -1.29 -11.89
C SER A 40 0.12 0.17 -11.50
N PHE A 41 0.70 0.57 -10.37
CA PHE A 41 0.91 1.99 -10.09
C PHE A 41 2.35 2.29 -9.68
N THR A 42 2.76 3.52 -9.97
CA THR A 42 4.05 4.08 -9.53
C THR A 42 3.81 5.24 -8.58
N LYS A 43 4.48 5.22 -7.43
CA LYS A 43 4.60 6.36 -6.52
C LYS A 43 5.81 7.20 -6.93
N ALA A 44 5.57 8.45 -7.27
CA ALA A 44 6.56 9.47 -7.63
C ALA A 44 6.40 10.70 -6.73
N GLY A 45 7.33 11.64 -6.84
CA GLY A 45 7.40 12.82 -5.97
C GLY A 45 7.89 12.49 -4.55
N PHE A 46 8.44 13.49 -3.85
CA PHE A 46 9.11 13.29 -2.56
C PHE A 46 8.18 13.29 -1.34
N GLY A 47 6.87 13.51 -1.53
CA GLY A 47 5.88 13.38 -0.47
C GLY A 47 5.54 11.92 -0.13
N GLU A 48 4.51 11.75 0.68
CA GLU A 48 4.02 10.48 1.19
C GLU A 48 2.72 10.03 0.52
N LEU A 49 2.60 8.73 0.26
CA LEU A 49 1.34 8.07 -0.10
C LEU A 49 1.02 7.04 0.99
N ASP A 50 -0.09 7.21 1.68
CA ASP A 50 -0.58 6.32 2.74
C ASP A 50 -1.81 5.54 2.26
N LEU A 51 -1.62 4.23 2.04
CA LEU A 51 -2.67 3.31 1.64
C LEU A 51 -3.28 2.66 2.88
N LYS A 52 -4.43 3.22 3.32
CA LYS A 52 -5.22 2.80 4.49
C LYS A 52 -6.40 1.89 4.15
N GLY A 53 -6.81 1.86 2.89
CA GLY A 53 -7.95 1.06 2.46
C GLY A 53 -7.66 -0.43 2.33
N GLU A 54 -8.73 -1.22 2.11
CA GLU A 54 -8.62 -2.65 1.85
C GLU A 54 -7.95 -2.94 0.50
N MET A 55 -6.98 -3.85 0.48
CA MET A 55 -6.21 -4.17 -0.74
C MET A 55 -6.36 -5.64 -1.17
N GLN A 56 -7.37 -6.33 -0.64
CA GLN A 56 -7.57 -7.77 -0.86
C GLN A 56 -7.74 -8.14 -2.33
N ALA A 57 -8.27 -7.24 -3.15
CA ALA A 57 -8.55 -7.44 -4.57
C ALA A 57 -7.49 -6.84 -5.50
N TYR A 58 -6.44 -6.21 -4.97
CA TYR A 58 -5.34 -5.70 -5.78
C TYR A 58 -4.36 -6.84 -6.11
N ARG A 59 -4.08 -7.02 -7.39
CA ARG A 59 -3.17 -8.04 -7.94
C ARG A 59 -2.10 -7.46 -8.87
N GLY A 60 -2.08 -6.13 -9.01
CA GLY A 60 -1.09 -5.42 -9.80
C GLY A 60 0.21 -5.14 -9.06
N ASN A 61 1.19 -4.59 -9.78
CA ASN A 61 2.48 -4.23 -9.21
C ASN A 61 2.48 -2.79 -8.68
N ALA A 62 3.13 -2.56 -7.54
CA ALA A 62 3.41 -1.23 -7.02
C ALA A 62 4.91 -0.95 -7.13
N ALA A 63 5.28 0.19 -7.72
CA ALA A 63 6.66 0.66 -7.80
C ALA A 63 6.82 1.99 -7.07
N ILE A 64 7.94 2.18 -6.39
CA ILE A 64 8.28 3.45 -5.72
C ILE A 64 9.45 4.05 -6.47
N ALA A 65 9.20 5.11 -7.23
CA ALA A 65 10.22 5.88 -7.93
C ALA A 65 10.83 6.98 -7.04
N ALA A 66 10.04 7.58 -6.15
CA ALA A 66 10.49 8.59 -5.19
C ALA A 66 9.51 8.74 -4.00
N GLY A 67 10.03 9.28 -2.89
CA GLY A 67 9.26 9.57 -1.68
C GLY A 67 8.94 8.32 -0.85
N THR A 68 7.85 8.40 -0.09
CA THR A 68 7.45 7.33 0.85
C THR A 68 6.11 6.73 0.44
N LEU A 69 6.04 5.39 0.46
CA LEU A 69 4.78 4.64 0.40
C LEU A 69 4.58 3.96 1.75
N VAL A 70 3.54 4.40 2.47
CA VAL A 70 3.05 3.76 3.69
C VAL A 70 1.86 2.88 3.30
N VAL A 71 1.84 1.65 3.81
CA VAL A 71 0.66 0.80 3.67
C VAL A 71 0.22 0.36 5.05
N SER A 72 -0.87 0.94 5.52
CA SER A 72 -1.42 0.77 6.86
C SER A 72 -2.82 0.12 6.86
N GLY A 73 -3.36 -0.19 5.67
CA GLY A 73 -4.62 -0.91 5.47
C GLY A 73 -4.53 -2.44 5.57
N GLN A 74 -5.66 -3.12 5.36
CA GLN A 74 -5.74 -4.58 5.38
C GLN A 74 -5.31 -5.18 4.03
N PHE A 75 -4.16 -5.84 4.02
CA PHE A 75 -3.76 -6.73 2.92
C PHE A 75 -4.61 -8.02 2.97
N GLY A 76 -5.15 -8.41 1.82
CA GLY A 76 -5.71 -9.76 1.67
C GLY A 76 -4.62 -10.79 1.90
N ALA A 77 -4.99 -11.88 2.59
CA ALA A 77 -4.13 -12.96 3.05
C ALA A 77 -2.74 -12.96 2.37
N VAL A 78 -1.71 -12.55 3.12
CA VAL A 78 -0.32 -12.70 2.69
C VAL A 78 -0.09 -14.19 2.52
N SER A 79 -0.21 -14.67 1.28
CA SER A 79 0.12 -16.05 0.95
C SER A 79 1.59 -16.21 1.32
N THR A 80 1.92 -17.21 2.12
CA THR A 80 3.29 -17.43 2.64
C THR A 80 4.33 -17.61 1.52
N SER A 81 3.88 -17.86 0.29
CA SER A 81 4.68 -17.82 -0.94
C SER A 81 5.15 -16.40 -1.34
N ALA A 82 4.44 -15.35 -0.94
CA ALA A 82 4.79 -13.94 -1.16
C ALA A 82 5.79 -13.40 -0.11
N LEU A 83 6.04 -14.14 0.99
CA LEU A 83 7.02 -13.76 2.01
C LEU A 83 8.49 -13.90 1.54
N ARG A 84 8.74 -14.42 0.32
CA ARG A 84 10.10 -14.57 -0.24
C ARG A 84 10.72 -13.26 -0.73
N ALA A 85 10.01 -12.14 -0.67
CA ALA A 85 10.55 -10.81 -0.98
C ALA A 85 10.52 -9.89 0.25
N GLY A 86 11.13 -10.27 1.37
CA GLY A 86 11.50 -9.34 2.44
C GLY A 86 10.37 -8.74 3.31
N TRP A 87 9.11 -9.09 3.09
CA TRP A 87 8.00 -8.63 3.93
C TRP A 87 7.84 -9.54 5.15
N GLN A 88 8.28 -9.10 6.34
CA GLN A 88 7.99 -9.83 7.57
C GLN A 88 6.54 -9.57 8.00
N ALA A 89 5.67 -10.57 7.83
CA ALA A 89 4.34 -10.56 8.44
C ALA A 89 4.48 -10.83 9.94
N GLN A 90 4.32 -9.79 10.76
CA GLN A 90 4.25 -9.92 12.21
C GLN A 90 2.86 -10.44 12.61
N ALA A 91 2.63 -11.75 12.45
CA ALA A 91 1.42 -12.42 12.91
C ALA A 91 1.70 -13.85 13.36
N LEU A 92 2.40 -14.00 14.50
CA LEU A 92 2.25 -15.17 15.38
C LEU A 92 2.58 -14.82 16.84
N SER A 93 1.85 -13.85 17.39
CA SER A 93 1.72 -13.70 18.85
C SER A 93 0.58 -14.62 19.33
N ALA A 94 0.89 -15.87 19.70
CA ALA A 94 0.21 -16.64 20.75
C ALA A 94 0.52 -18.15 20.67
N LEU A 95 1.61 -18.59 21.32
CA LEU A 95 1.63 -19.82 22.15
C LEU A 95 2.82 -19.68 23.13
N PRO A 96 2.63 -19.85 24.45
CA PRO A 96 3.76 -19.91 25.38
C PRO A 96 4.57 -21.17 25.11
N LYS A 97 5.85 -21.01 24.77
CA LYS A 97 6.81 -22.13 24.72
C LYS A 97 7.20 -22.51 26.15
N THR A 98 6.47 -23.43 26.76
CA THR A 98 7.03 -24.22 27.88
C THR A 98 7.76 -25.40 27.28
N LEU A 99 9.09 -25.45 27.45
CA LEU A 99 9.87 -26.68 27.27
C LEU A 99 10.56 -26.95 28.62
N VAL A 100 10.05 -27.94 29.34
CA VAL A 100 10.90 -28.81 30.19
C VAL A 100 11.32 -29.96 29.29
#